data_AF-A0A8X6IC55-F1
#
_entry.id   AF-A0A8X6IC55-F1
#
_cell.length_a   1.000
_cell.length_b   1.000
_cell.length_c   1.000
_cell.angle_alpha   90.00
_cell.angle_beta   90.00
_cell.angle_gamma   90.00
#
_symmetry.space_group_name_H-M   'P 1'
#
loop_
_entity.id
_entity.type
_entity.pdbx_description
1 polymer ?
#
loop_
_entity_poly.entity_id
_entity_poly.type
_entity_poly.pdbx_seq_one_letter_code
_entity_poly.pdbx_strand_id
1 'polypeptide(L)'
;MTERVDQATSTMLQRWLPPNRRFSLKYEPRPGRPSDVNNEMLRSIIRTNPTLISTDVGFRLGIHQTTALDCIKMLGFVSKLSVLVPHGFSGKKLMDRISICSSSLARHKREPFWTTFWLEMKSG
;
A
#
# COMPACT_ATOMS: atom_id res chain seq x y z
N MET A 1 48.31 -19.38 24.40
CA MET A 1 47.12 -19.47 23.54
C MET A 1 45.84 -19.69 24.34
N THR A 2 45.90 -20.47 25.43
CA THR A 2 44.80 -20.77 26.36
C THR A 2 44.27 -19.53 27.09
N GLU A 3 45.14 -18.66 27.62
CA GLU A 3 44.71 -17.45 28.37
C GLU A 3 43.82 -16.49 27.58
N ARG A 4 44.04 -16.34 26.26
CA ARG A 4 43.20 -15.45 25.43
C ARG A 4 41.80 -16.03 25.20
N VAL A 5 41.71 -17.36 25.17
CA VAL A 5 40.43 -18.08 25.05
C VAL A 5 39.69 -18.00 26.38
N ASP A 6 40.38 -18.17 27.51
CA ASP A 6 39.81 -18.08 28.86
C ASP A 6 39.33 -16.66 29.21
N GLN A 7 40.04 -15.64 28.73
CA GLN A 7 39.60 -14.25 28.87
C GLN A 7 38.34 -13.96 28.05
N ALA A 8 38.27 -14.48 26.81
CA ALA A 8 37.14 -14.27 25.90
C ALA A 8 35.87 -15.00 26.38
N THR A 9 36.00 -16.21 26.92
CA THR A 9 34.87 -16.96 27.50
C THR A 9 34.33 -16.27 28.76
N SER A 10 35.22 -15.73 29.62
CA SER A 10 34.84 -14.95 30.80
C SER A 10 34.07 -13.66 30.45
N THR A 11 34.50 -12.93 29.42
CA THR A 11 33.78 -11.72 28.96
C THR A 11 32.42 -12.04 28.33
N MET A 12 32.33 -13.14 27.58
CA MET A 12 31.04 -13.60 27.06
C MET A 12 30.10 -14.01 28.19
N LEU A 13 30.57 -14.78 29.17
CA LEU A 13 29.79 -15.16 30.35
C LEU A 13 29.24 -13.94 31.08
N GLN A 14 30.06 -12.92 31.35
CA GLN A 14 29.61 -11.68 31.98
C GLN A 14 28.58 -10.89 31.14
N ARG A 15 28.71 -10.92 29.81
CA ARG A 15 27.76 -10.27 28.88
C ARG A 15 26.41 -10.99 28.82
N TRP A 16 26.42 -12.32 28.88
CA TRP A 16 25.22 -13.15 28.77
C TRP A 16 24.53 -13.42 30.10
N LEU A 17 25.24 -13.31 31.23
CA LEU A 17 24.73 -13.55 32.58
C LEU A 17 25.03 -12.36 33.53
N PRO A 18 24.46 -11.16 33.30
CA PRO A 18 24.57 -10.09 34.28
C PRO A 18 23.92 -10.47 35.61
N PRO A 19 24.47 -9.99 36.75
CA PRO A 19 24.30 -10.63 38.05
C PRO A 19 22.88 -10.63 38.65
N ASN A 20 21.88 -9.96 38.05
CA ASN A 20 20.54 -9.83 38.64
C ASN A 20 19.42 -9.48 37.61
N ARG A 21 19.17 -10.29 36.56
CA ARG A 21 18.00 -10.07 35.67
C ARG A 21 17.30 -11.37 35.29
N ARG A 22 15.96 -11.38 35.31
CA ARG A 22 15.15 -12.37 34.59
C ARG A 22 15.30 -12.10 33.10
N PHE A 23 16.08 -12.92 32.39
CA PHE A 23 16.29 -12.75 30.95
C PHE A 23 15.10 -13.23 30.15
N SER A 24 14.65 -12.38 29.23
CA SER A 24 13.85 -12.83 28.10
C SER A 24 14.82 -13.41 27.07
N LEU A 25 14.70 -14.71 26.75
CA LEU A 25 15.46 -15.37 25.67
C LEU A 25 15.09 -14.84 24.27
N LYS A 26 14.12 -13.92 24.17
CA LYS A 26 13.74 -13.30 22.91
C LYS A 26 14.86 -12.38 22.45
N TYR A 27 15.37 -12.65 21.25
CA TYR A 27 16.26 -11.73 20.55
C TYR A 27 15.52 -10.43 20.29
N GLU A 28 16.14 -9.32 20.66
CA GLU A 28 15.72 -8.01 20.17
C GLU A 28 15.94 -7.94 18.65
N PRO A 29 15.06 -7.26 17.90
CA PRO A 29 15.26 -7.03 16.48
C PRO A 29 16.62 -6.38 16.27
N ARG A 30 17.50 -7.08 15.54
CA ARG A 30 18.77 -6.47 15.14
C ARG A 30 18.48 -5.37 14.12
N PRO A 31 19.14 -4.21 14.21
CA PRO A 31 19.08 -3.23 13.14
C PRO A 31 19.55 -3.91 11.85
N GLY A 32 18.63 -4.08 10.91
CA GLY A 32 18.93 -4.66 9.61
C GLY A 32 19.81 -3.73 8.78
N ARG A 33 20.15 -4.15 7.56
CA ARG A 33 20.84 -3.27 6.62
C ARG A 33 19.94 -2.07 6.29
N PRO A 34 20.42 -0.82 6.40
CA PRO A 34 19.65 0.33 5.99
C PRO A 34 19.39 0.25 4.47
N SER A 35 18.15 0.51 4.08
CA SER A 35 17.76 0.70 2.69
C SER A 35 18.34 2.03 2.19
N ASP A 36 19.14 2.00 1.14
CA ASP A 36 19.65 3.20 0.45
C ASP A 36 18.54 3.92 -0.35
N VAL A 37 17.41 3.25 -0.58
CA VAL A 37 16.31 3.78 -1.38
C VAL A 37 15.53 4.83 -0.59
N ASN A 38 15.40 6.03 -1.17
CA ASN A 38 14.55 7.09 -0.63
C ASN A 38 13.06 6.76 -0.85
N ASN A 39 12.41 6.28 0.21
CA ASN A 39 11.00 5.89 0.20
C ASN A 39 10.04 7.03 -0.17
N GLU A 40 10.34 8.27 0.20
CA GLU A 40 9.47 9.42 -0.12
C GLU A 40 9.53 9.77 -1.61
N MET A 41 10.71 9.65 -2.22
CA MET A 41 10.87 9.82 -3.67
C MET A 41 10.14 8.70 -4.43
N LEU A 42 10.22 7.46 -3.94
CA LEU A 42 9.49 6.36 -4.54
C LEU A 42 7.96 6.56 -4.47
N ARG A 43 7.46 7.02 -3.31
CA ARG A 43 6.03 7.34 -3.12
C ARG A 43 5.54 8.43 -4.06
N SER A 44 6.34 9.48 -4.28
CA SER A 44 5.95 10.58 -5.16
C SER A 44 5.84 10.11 -6.61
N ILE A 45 6.79 9.31 -7.10
CA ILE A 45 6.78 8.74 -8.46
C ILE A 45 5.51 7.91 -8.70
N ILE A 46 5.18 7.01 -7.77
CA ILE A 46 4.01 6.12 -7.89
C ILE A 46 2.70 6.92 -7.84
N ARG A 47 2.60 7.95 -6.99
CA ARG A 47 1.41 8.81 -6.92
C ARG A 47 1.19 9.63 -8.18
N THR A 48 2.26 10.11 -8.81
CA THR A 48 2.16 10.87 -10.07
C THR A 48 1.71 9.98 -11.22
N ASN A 49 2.28 8.77 -11.33
CA ASN A 49 1.95 7.84 -12.41
C ASN A 49 1.81 6.41 -11.87
N PRO A 50 0.57 5.99 -11.51
CA PRO A 50 0.34 4.68 -10.90
C PRO A 50 0.49 3.50 -11.88
N THR A 51 0.59 3.76 -13.18
CA THR A 51 0.74 2.74 -14.23
C THR A 51 2.19 2.41 -14.55
N LEU A 52 3.16 3.01 -13.86
CA LEU A 52 4.58 2.76 -14.11
C LEU A 52 5.00 1.34 -13.77
N ILE A 53 5.90 0.79 -14.58
CA ILE A 53 6.49 -0.53 -14.37
C ILE A 53 7.66 -0.40 -13.38
N SER A 54 7.92 -1.46 -12.59
CA SER A 54 9.05 -1.52 -11.66
C SER A 54 10.42 -1.25 -12.32
N THR A 55 10.58 -1.57 -13.61
CA THR A 55 11.76 -1.24 -14.41
C THR A 55 11.95 0.27 -14.56
N ASP A 56 10.88 0.99 -14.91
CA ASP A 56 10.92 2.44 -15.13
C ASP A 56 11.18 3.17 -13.81
N VAL A 57 10.57 2.67 -12.73
CA VAL A 57 10.83 3.16 -11.38
C VAL A 57 12.30 2.94 -11.00
N GLY A 58 12.84 1.76 -11.29
CA GLY A 58 14.25 1.44 -11.07
C GLY A 58 15.18 2.37 -11.85
N PHE A 59 14.92 2.55 -13.14
CA PHE A 59 15.67 3.46 -14.01
C PHE A 59 15.66 4.90 -13.49
N ARG A 60 14.50 5.41 -13.08
CA ARG A 60 14.34 6.78 -12.55
C ARG A 60 15.06 7.00 -11.23
N LEU A 61 15.19 5.96 -10.42
CA LEU A 61 15.86 6.02 -9.11
C LEU A 61 17.32 5.53 -9.17
N GLY A 62 17.81 5.07 -10.33
CA GLY A 62 19.14 4.47 -10.47
C GLY A 62 19.31 3.15 -9.71
N ILE A 63 18.22 2.45 -9.41
CA ILE A 63 18.21 1.18 -8.66
C ILE A 63 17.87 0.01 -9.59
N HIS A 64 18.34 -1.18 -9.21
CA HIS A 64 17.98 -2.39 -9.93
C HIS A 64 16.47 -2.67 -9.82
N GLN A 65 15.87 -3.23 -10.87
CA GLN A 65 14.43 -3.50 -10.96
C GLN A 65 13.91 -4.33 -9.77
N THR A 66 14.66 -5.36 -9.35
CA THR A 66 14.25 -6.22 -8.22
C THR A 66 14.18 -5.44 -6.92
N THR A 67 15.16 -4.58 -6.67
CA THR A 67 15.18 -3.68 -5.52
C THR A 67 14.00 -2.71 -5.54
N ALA A 68 13.67 -2.14 -6.72
CA ALA A 68 12.50 -1.30 -6.88
C ALA A 68 11.20 -2.06 -6.53
N LEU A 69 11.05 -3.29 -7.03
CA LEU A 69 9.88 -4.13 -6.74
C LEU A 69 9.75 -4.44 -5.23
N ASP A 70 10.85 -4.77 -4.57
CA ASP A 70 10.85 -5.06 -3.13
C ASP A 70 10.50 -3.81 -2.31
N CYS A 71 11.04 -2.65 -2.67
CA CYS A 71 10.68 -1.38 -2.04
C CYS A 71 9.19 -1.05 -2.22
N ILE A 72 8.63 -1.25 -3.42
CA ILE A 72 7.20 -1.03 -3.69
C ILE A 72 6.34 -1.94 -2.79
N LYS A 73 6.72 -3.21 -2.65
CA LYS A 73 6.03 -4.18 -1.77
C LYS A 73 6.14 -3.81 -0.29
N MET A 74 7.33 -3.41 0.17
CA MET A 74 7.56 -2.96 1.56
C MET A 74 6.72 -1.73 1.90
N LEU A 75 6.45 -0.86 0.94
CA LEU A 75 5.58 0.31 1.10
C LEU A 75 4.08 -0.02 1.06
N GLY A 76 3.71 -1.27 0.79
CA GLY A 76 2.31 -1.72 0.75
C GLY A 76 1.58 -1.41 -0.56
N PHE A 77 2.29 -1.03 -1.62
CA PHE A 77 1.67 -0.83 -2.92
C PHE A 77 1.42 -2.17 -3.62
N VAL A 78 0.27 -2.28 -4.29
CA VAL A 78 -0.14 -3.46 -5.04
C VAL A 78 -0.46 -3.05 -6.47
N SER A 79 0.12 -3.77 -7.43
CA SER A 79 -0.24 -3.59 -8.84
C SER A 79 -1.64 -4.12 -9.09
N LYS A 80 -2.54 -3.25 -9.56
CA LYS A 80 -3.89 -3.60 -9.99
C LYS A 80 -4.00 -3.31 -11.48
N LEU A 81 -4.69 -4.19 -12.20
CA LEU A 81 -5.02 -3.94 -13.60
C LEU A 81 -5.89 -2.70 -13.71
N SER A 82 -5.66 -1.91 -14.76
CA SER A 82 -6.51 -0.76 -15.08
C SER A 82 -7.93 -1.23 -15.38
N VAL A 83 -8.92 -0.47 -14.93
CA VAL A 83 -10.33 -0.72 -15.29
C VAL A 83 -10.51 -0.47 -16.79
N LEU A 84 -10.98 -1.48 -17.52
CA LEU A 84 -11.36 -1.31 -18.92
C LEU A 84 -12.65 -0.49 -19.00
N VAL A 85 -12.53 0.77 -19.42
CA VAL A 85 -13.68 1.65 -19.62
C VAL A 85 -14.09 1.56 -21.11
N PRO A 86 -15.29 1.04 -21.44
CA PRO A 86 -15.67 0.71 -22.82
C PRO A 86 -15.65 1.89 -23.81
N HIS A 87 -15.76 3.13 -23.33
CA HIS A 87 -15.74 4.29 -24.22
C HIS A 87 -15.17 5.52 -23.52
N GLY A 88 -14.19 6.17 -24.16
CA GLY A 88 -13.75 7.50 -23.76
C GLY A 88 -14.88 8.50 -23.95
N PHE A 89 -15.39 9.09 -22.88
CA PHE A 89 -16.40 10.14 -22.99
C PHE A 89 -15.77 11.42 -23.53
N SER A 90 -16.36 11.97 -24.60
CA SER A 90 -16.10 13.37 -24.94
C SER A 90 -16.73 14.28 -23.88
N GLY A 91 -16.20 15.49 -23.71
CA GLY A 91 -16.66 16.42 -22.66
C GLY A 91 -18.18 16.64 -22.66
N LYS A 92 -18.79 16.74 -23.85
CA LYS A 92 -20.26 16.88 -24.00
C LYS A 92 -21.01 15.66 -23.45
N LYS A 93 -20.62 14.45 -23.89
CA LYS A 93 -21.25 13.20 -23.43
C LYS A 93 -21.11 13.00 -21.92
N LEU A 94 -20.02 13.46 -21.32
CA LEU A 94 -19.84 13.42 -19.87
C LEU A 94 -20.84 14.34 -19.16
N MET A 95 -20.97 15.59 -19.63
CA MET A 95 -21.90 16.57 -19.05
C MET A 95 -23.36 16.12 -19.19
N ASP A 96 -23.74 15.58 -20.35
CA ASP A 96 -25.09 15.06 -20.58
C ASP A 96 -25.41 13.92 -19.60
N ARG A 97 -24.47 13.00 -19.40
CA ARG A 97 -24.63 11.90 -18.42
C ARG A 97 -24.76 12.41 -17.00
N ILE A 98 -23.94 13.39 -16.59
CA ILE A 98 -24.04 13.99 -15.26
C ILE A 98 -25.43 14.62 -15.08
N SER A 99 -25.89 15.41 -16.05
CA SER A 99 -27.20 16.07 -16.02
C SER A 99 -28.37 15.06 -15.90
N ILE A 100 -28.36 14.01 -16.72
CA ILE A 100 -29.38 12.95 -16.69
C ILE A 100 -29.34 12.19 -15.36
N CYS A 101 -28.16 11.79 -14.88
CA CYS A 101 -28.03 11.07 -13.62
C CYS A 101 -28.48 11.93 -12.42
N SER A 102 -28.10 13.21 -12.38
CA SER A 102 -28.50 14.14 -11.32
C SER A 102 -30.00 14.37 -11.29
N SER A 103 -30.63 14.57 -12.46
CA SER A 103 -32.09 14.75 -12.53
C SER A 103 -32.85 13.48 -12.14
N SER A 104 -32.38 12.30 -12.58
CA SER A 104 -32.95 11.01 -12.20
C SER A 104 -32.84 10.75 -10.69
N LEU A 105 -31.68 11.05 -10.08
CA LEU A 105 -31.47 10.93 -8.64
C LEU A 105 -32.39 11.89 -7.85
N ALA A 106 -32.54 13.14 -8.32
CA ALA A 106 -33.43 14.10 -7.68
C ALA A 106 -34.90 13.66 -7.74
N ARG A 107 -35.34 13.09 -8.86
CA ARG A 107 -36.69 12.51 -8.99
C ARG A 107 -36.88 11.34 -8.03
N HIS A 108 -35.92 10.40 -8.00
CA HIS A 108 -35.98 9.24 -7.10
C HIS A 108 -36.07 9.65 -5.62
N LYS A 109 -35.41 10.74 -5.21
CA LYS A 109 -35.51 11.26 -3.83
C LYS A 109 -36.88 11.86 -3.50
N ARG A 110 -37.58 12.45 -4.47
CA ARG A 110 -38.91 13.04 -4.27
C ARG A 110 -39.99 11.97 -4.28
N GLU A 111 -39.98 11.14 -5.32
CA GLU A 111 -40.90 10.02 -5.47
C GLU A 111 -40.08 8.79 -5.86
N PRO A 112 -39.76 7.93 -4.88
CA PRO A 112 -39.08 6.69 -5.18
C PRO A 112 -40.03 5.81 -5.99
N PHE A 113 -39.63 5.51 -7.22
CA PHE A 113 -40.40 4.68 -8.15
C PHE A 113 -40.92 3.40 -7.49
N TRP A 114 -40.08 2.76 -6.67
CA TRP A 114 -40.42 1.51 -6.01
C TRP A 114 -41.49 1.65 -4.94
N THR A 115 -41.58 2.80 -4.27
CA THR A 115 -42.53 3.00 -3.16
C THR A 115 -43.93 3.26 -3.67
N THR A 116 -44.07 4.05 -4.74
CA THR A 116 -45.35 4.26 -5.42
C THR A 116 -45.82 2.99 -6.11
N PHE A 117 -44.93 2.30 -6.83
CA PHE A 117 -45.22 1.04 -7.52
C PHE A 117 -45.65 -0.09 -6.56
N TRP A 118 -45.01 -0.23 -5.40
CA TRP A 118 -45.40 -1.23 -4.40
C TRP A 118 -46.75 -0.95 -3.75
N LEU A 119 -47.10 0.31 -3.51
CA LEU A 119 -48.39 0.69 -2.94
C LEU A 119 -49.54 0.39 -3.91
N GLU A 120 -49.33 0.65 -5.19
CA GLU A 120 -50.28 0.32 -6.25
C GLU A 120 -50.48 -1.19 -6.39
N MET A 121 -49.41 -1.99 -6.29
CA MET A 121 -49.50 -3.46 -6.32
C MET A 121 -50.14 -4.11 -5.08
N LYS A 122 -50.19 -3.42 -3.92
CA LYS A 122 -50.87 -3.93 -2.72
C LYS A 122 -52.35 -3.57 -2.65
N SER A 123 -52.78 -2.62 -3.46
CA SER A 123 -54.12 -2.02 -3.40
C SER A 123 -55.10 -2.61 -4.43
N GLY A 124 -54.63 -3.55 -5.27
CA GLY A 124 -55.43 -4.42 -6.13
C GLY A 124 -55.38 -5.86 -5.65
#